data_AF-A0A851VWS1-F1
#
_entry.id   AF-A0A851VWS1-F1
#
_cell.length_a   1.000
_cell.length_b   1.000
_cell.length_c   1.000
_cell.angle_alpha   90.00
_cell.angle_beta   90.00
_cell.angle_gamma   90.00
#
_symmetry.space_group_name_H-M   'P 1'
#
loop_
_entity.id
_entity.type
_entity.pdbx_description
1 polymer ?
#
loop_
_entity_poly.entity_id
_entity_poly.type
_entity_poly.pdbx_seq_one_letter_code
_entity_poly.pdbx_strand_id
1 'polypeptide(L)'
;VPGEMKEVVLWSPEEVAGWLTDNAVPEYCEPLRSFSGRDLINLTEEDFQRSPLCRVSSDSGQRLLNMIEGLKMAHHMEAHKNGHANGHVRGAAGQNGFGAALKLNGVPNGFKKEMIKIPMPEPERSQYPMEWGKTLLAFIYALLCFVFTTVTISVVHERVPPKEVQPPLPDAFFDRFDRVQWAFSICEINGMILVGLWFVQWLLLKYKSIISRRFFCIVGTLYLYRCITMYVTTLPVPGMHFKCSPKLFGDWESHLRRIMKLIAGGGLSITGSHNMCGDYLYSGHTVILTLTYLFIKEYSPRRLWWYHWLCWALSMVGMFCILLAHDHYTVDVVVAYYITTRLFWWYHTMANQQVLKEASQTNLLARVWWYKPFQYFEKNVQGIVPRSYHWPLRCPALARGRQVKYSRLVSDT
;
A
#
# COMPACT_ATOMS: atom_id res chain seq x y z
N VAL A 1 38.80 -23.75 11.79
CA VAL A 1 37.82 -22.99 12.59
C VAL A 1 38.61 -22.26 13.64
N PRO A 2 38.62 -20.91 13.66
CA PRO A 2 39.38 -20.16 14.66
C PRO A 2 38.82 -20.46 16.05
N GLY A 3 39.70 -20.45 17.05
CA GLY A 3 39.54 -21.09 18.35
C GLY A 3 38.28 -20.73 19.10
N GLU A 4 37.86 -21.68 19.95
CA GLU A 4 36.90 -21.48 21.03
C GLU A 4 37.19 -20.13 21.71
N MET A 5 36.23 -19.20 21.66
CA MET A 5 36.32 -17.98 22.46
C MET A 5 36.37 -18.44 23.91
N LYS A 6 37.55 -18.33 24.53
CA LYS A 6 37.65 -18.40 25.99
C LYS A 6 36.72 -17.33 26.54
N GLU A 7 36.03 -17.66 27.65
CA GLU A 7 35.13 -16.71 28.32
C GLU A 7 35.78 -15.33 28.40
N VAL A 8 35.12 -14.31 27.84
CA VAL A 8 35.65 -12.93 27.73
C VAL A 8 36.14 -12.40 29.08
N VAL A 9 35.51 -12.86 30.16
CA VAL A 9 35.84 -12.59 31.56
C VAL A 9 37.26 -13.06 31.98
N LEU A 10 37.87 -13.97 31.23
CA LEU A 10 39.20 -14.53 31.51
C LEU A 10 40.31 -13.95 30.62
N TRP A 11 39.99 -12.96 29.77
CA TRP A 11 40.98 -12.39 28.87
C TRP A 11 42.05 -11.59 29.63
N SER A 12 43.29 -11.89 29.30
CA SER A 12 44.47 -11.11 29.69
C SER A 12 44.51 -9.76 28.96
N PRO A 13 45.24 -8.75 29.48
CA PRO A 13 45.37 -7.45 28.81
C PRO A 13 45.94 -7.54 27.38
N GLU A 14 46.78 -8.55 27.11
CA GLU A 14 47.30 -8.81 25.76
C GLU A 14 46.22 -9.34 24.80
N GLU A 15 45.33 -10.20 25.30
CA GLU A 15 44.17 -10.70 24.52
C GLU A 15 43.15 -9.57 24.25
N VAL A 16 42.97 -8.63 25.19
CA VAL A 16 42.14 -7.43 24.99
C VAL A 16 42.74 -6.51 23.91
N ALA A 17 44.04 -6.25 23.95
CA ALA A 17 44.73 -5.43 22.94
C ALA A 17 44.69 -6.08 21.55
N GLY A 18 44.83 -7.41 21.48
CA GLY A 18 44.64 -8.17 20.25
C GLY A 18 43.24 -8.00 19.68
N TRP A 19 42.21 -8.15 20.52
CA TRP A 19 40.82 -7.98 20.10
C TRP A 19 40.49 -6.56 19.60
N LEU A 20 41.00 -5.52 20.27
CA LEU A 20 40.82 -4.13 19.82
C LEU A 20 41.46 -3.86 18.45
N THR A 21 42.62 -4.48 18.20
CA THR A 21 43.32 -4.38 16.91
C THR A 21 42.56 -5.11 15.80
N ASP A 22 42.07 -6.32 16.07
CA ASP A 22 41.31 -7.13 15.12
C ASP A 22 39.96 -6.50 14.73
N ASN A 23 39.35 -5.72 15.63
CA ASN A 23 38.07 -5.04 15.39
C ASN A 23 38.23 -3.59 14.88
N ALA A 24 39.42 -3.23 14.38
CA ALA A 24 39.73 -1.95 13.75
C ALA A 24 39.46 -0.73 14.64
N VAL A 25 39.78 -0.84 15.94
CA VAL A 25 39.76 0.25 16.93
C VAL A 25 41.09 0.35 17.73
N PRO A 26 42.24 0.47 17.04
CA PRO A 26 43.57 0.48 17.69
C PRO A 26 43.82 1.71 18.58
N GLU A 27 43.06 2.79 18.37
CA GLU A 27 43.10 4.03 19.16
C GLU A 27 42.80 3.82 20.65
N TYR A 28 42.10 2.74 21.01
CA TYR A 28 41.81 2.39 22.39
C TYR A 28 42.86 1.46 23.04
N CYS A 29 43.87 0.97 22.29
CA CYS A 29 44.88 0.06 22.82
C CYS A 29 45.79 0.71 23.87
N GLU A 30 46.18 1.98 23.70
CA GLU A 30 47.00 2.71 24.69
C GLU A 30 46.20 3.06 25.96
N PRO A 31 44.98 3.66 25.87
CA PRO A 31 44.13 3.94 27.03
C PRO A 31 43.71 2.70 27.82
N LEU A 32 43.48 1.56 27.14
CA LEU A 32 42.99 0.31 27.74
C LEU A 32 44.10 -0.73 27.94
N ARG A 33 45.38 -0.34 27.89
CA ARG A 33 46.53 -1.25 27.95
C ARG A 33 46.58 -2.13 29.20
N SER A 34 46.03 -1.65 30.32
CA SER A 34 45.99 -2.37 31.60
C SER A 34 44.65 -3.07 31.87
N PHE A 35 43.69 -3.02 30.96
CA PHE A 35 42.34 -3.54 31.19
C PHE A 35 42.31 -5.05 30.95
N SER A 36 41.73 -5.79 31.89
CA SER A 36 41.37 -7.19 31.69
C SER A 36 40.04 -7.30 30.95
N GLY A 37 39.70 -8.49 30.46
CA GLY A 37 38.41 -8.72 29.80
C GLY A 37 37.19 -8.39 30.68
N ARG A 38 37.31 -8.49 32.02
CA ARG A 38 36.28 -8.04 32.97
C ARG A 38 36.12 -6.53 32.98
N ASP A 39 37.23 -5.81 32.92
CA ASP A 39 37.22 -4.35 32.94
C ASP A 39 36.66 -3.82 31.61
N LEU A 40 36.99 -4.48 30.49
CA LEU A 40 36.47 -4.16 29.17
C LEU A 40 34.94 -4.28 29.10
N ILE A 41 34.36 -5.38 29.60
CA ILE A 41 32.90 -5.55 29.60
C ILE A 41 32.21 -4.60 30.58
N ASN A 42 32.88 -4.14 31.63
CA ASN A 42 32.27 -3.24 32.60
C ASN A 42 32.33 -1.75 32.20
N LEU A 43 32.91 -1.42 31.04
CA LEU A 43 32.89 -0.06 30.52
C LEU A 43 31.47 0.44 30.29
N THR A 44 31.21 1.65 30.77
CA THR A 44 29.95 2.38 30.65
C THR A 44 30.16 3.69 29.91
N GLU A 45 29.06 4.32 29.47
CA GLU A 45 29.11 5.62 28.79
C GLU A 45 29.77 6.71 29.65
N GLU A 46 29.65 6.62 30.99
CA GLU A 46 30.28 7.55 31.93
C GLU A 46 31.81 7.51 31.90
N ASP A 47 32.40 6.36 31.59
CA ASP A 47 33.86 6.17 31.52
C ASP A 47 34.47 6.90 30.33
N PHE A 48 33.70 7.07 29.24
CA PHE A 48 34.09 7.84 28.06
C PHE A 48 34.01 9.36 28.28
N GLN A 49 33.46 9.83 29.41
CA GLN A 49 33.51 11.25 29.79
C GLN A 49 34.73 11.59 30.67
N ARG A 50 35.51 10.58 31.09
CA ARG A 50 36.69 10.75 31.94
C ARG A 50 37.99 10.48 31.17
N SER A 51 39.09 11.08 31.62
CA SER A 51 40.43 10.76 31.10
C SER A 51 40.81 9.34 31.52
N PRO A 52 41.38 8.48 30.66
CA PRO A 52 41.98 8.78 29.34
C PRO A 52 41.04 8.65 28.12
N LEU A 53 39.83 8.11 28.27
CA LEU A 53 38.95 7.72 27.15
C LEU A 53 38.24 8.89 26.47
N CYS A 54 38.02 10.00 27.19
CA CYS A 54 37.35 11.22 26.70
C CYS A 54 38.00 11.87 25.46
N ARG A 55 39.29 11.61 25.20
CA ARG A 55 40.04 12.24 24.09
C ARG A 55 40.31 11.31 22.91
N VAL A 56 39.81 10.07 22.96
CA VAL A 56 40.22 9.01 22.02
C VAL A 56 39.42 9.04 20.72
N SER A 57 38.13 9.38 20.79
CA SER A 57 37.27 9.42 19.60
C SER A 57 36.22 10.54 19.68
N SER A 58 35.87 11.08 18.52
CA SER A 58 34.84 12.11 18.36
C SER A 58 33.40 11.57 18.51
N ASP A 59 33.22 10.25 18.59
CA ASP A 59 31.92 9.58 18.72
C ASP A 59 31.52 9.25 20.17
N SER A 60 32.22 9.84 21.15
CA SER A 60 32.03 9.58 22.58
C SER A 60 32.12 8.09 22.97
N GLY A 61 32.81 7.26 22.17
CA GLY A 61 33.00 5.83 22.47
C GLY A 61 31.85 4.92 22.05
N GLN A 62 30.83 5.45 21.36
CA GLN A 62 29.63 4.68 21.00
C GLN A 62 29.96 3.43 20.16
N ARG A 63 30.93 3.53 19.25
CA ARG A 63 31.37 2.39 18.44
C ARG A 63 31.95 1.26 19.29
N LEU A 64 32.77 1.59 20.30
CA LEU A 64 33.38 0.60 21.19
C LEU A 64 32.32 -0.02 22.13
N LEU A 65 31.42 0.79 22.67
CA LEU A 65 30.31 0.32 23.51
C LEU A 65 29.41 -0.70 22.78
N ASN A 66 29.06 -0.44 21.52
CA ASN A 66 28.26 -1.37 20.72
C ASN A 66 28.98 -2.72 20.48
N MET A 67 30.31 -2.70 20.32
CA MET A 67 31.10 -3.93 20.17
C MET A 67 31.22 -4.71 21.48
N ILE A 68 31.35 -4.00 22.60
CA ILE A 68 31.35 -4.59 23.95
C ILE A 68 29.98 -5.22 24.27
N GLU A 69 28.87 -4.61 23.84
CA GLU A 69 27.53 -5.18 23.98
C GLU A 69 27.41 -6.51 23.22
N GLY A 70 27.98 -6.59 22.02
CA GLY A 70 28.10 -7.85 21.26
C GLY A 70 28.89 -8.94 22.02
N LEU A 71 30.00 -8.57 22.67
CA LEU A 71 30.78 -9.49 23.51
C LEU A 71 30.00 -9.97 24.73
N LYS A 72 29.25 -9.10 25.41
CA LYS A 72 28.40 -9.46 26.54
C LYS A 72 27.35 -10.50 26.14
N MET A 73 26.69 -10.27 25.01
CA MET A 73 25.69 -11.19 24.48
C MET A 73 26.29 -12.57 24.16
N ALA A 74 27.47 -12.61 23.54
CA ALA A 74 28.18 -13.85 23.25
C ALA A 74 28.56 -14.61 24.53
N HIS A 75 29.08 -13.92 25.53
CA HIS A 75 29.44 -14.52 26.81
C HIS A 75 28.24 -15.11 27.57
N HIS A 76 27.11 -14.38 27.62
CA HIS A 76 25.87 -14.89 28.23
C HIS A 76 25.31 -16.13 27.51
N MET A 77 25.47 -16.22 26.17
CA MET A 77 25.07 -17.40 25.41
C MET A 77 25.92 -18.63 25.73
N GLU A 78 27.23 -18.47 25.95
CA GLU A 78 28.13 -19.58 26.29
C GLU A 78 27.96 -20.06 27.74
N ALA A 79 27.73 -19.15 28.69
CA ALA A 79 27.44 -19.50 30.08
C ALA A 79 26.18 -20.39 30.22
N HIS A 80 25.12 -20.10 29.44
CA HIS A 80 23.92 -20.93 29.38
C HIS A 80 24.15 -22.32 28.75
N LYS A 81 25.18 -22.47 27.91
CA LYS A 81 25.52 -23.73 27.26
C LYS A 81 26.28 -24.67 28.20
N ASN A 82 27.15 -24.13 29.06
CA ASN A 82 27.99 -24.90 29.99
C ASN A 82 27.27 -25.32 31.28
N GLY A 83 26.21 -24.61 31.69
CA GLY A 83 25.38 -24.96 32.85
C GLY A 83 24.65 -26.31 32.75
N HIS A 84 24.58 -26.91 31.56
CA HIS A 84 23.91 -28.19 31.31
C HIS A 84 24.85 -29.43 31.29
N ALA A 85 26.18 -29.25 31.41
CA ALA A 85 27.13 -30.34 31.15
C ALA A 85 27.65 -31.11 32.39
N ASN A 86 27.53 -30.59 33.62
CA ASN A 86 28.19 -31.17 34.80
C ASN A 86 27.28 -32.05 35.68
N GLY A 87 26.68 -33.08 35.08
CA GLY A 87 25.77 -34.00 35.78
C GLY A 87 26.04 -35.48 35.51
N HIS A 88 27.29 -35.97 35.61
CA HIS A 88 27.54 -37.41 35.66
C HIS A 88 28.69 -37.76 36.61
N VAL A 89 28.33 -38.20 37.82
CA VAL A 89 29.22 -38.93 38.74
C VAL A 89 28.94 -40.44 38.58
N ARG A 90 30.03 -41.21 38.54
CA ARG A 90 30.15 -42.67 38.40
C ARG A 90 29.48 -43.49 39.52
N GLY A 91 28.98 -44.67 39.16
CA GLY A 91 28.82 -45.86 40.02
C GLY A 91 28.38 -47.05 39.15
N ALA A 92 29.27 -47.96 38.73
CA ALA A 92 29.80 -49.14 39.43
C ALA A 92 28.86 -50.37 39.38
N ALA A 93 29.45 -51.49 38.94
CA ALA A 93 28.90 -52.78 38.52
C ALA A 93 28.17 -53.62 39.60
N GLY A 94 27.35 -54.58 39.14
CA GLY A 94 26.89 -55.74 39.92
C GLY A 94 25.85 -56.65 39.21
N GLN A 95 26.30 -57.84 38.79
CA GLN A 95 25.67 -59.17 38.54
C GLN A 95 24.20 -59.39 39.03
N ASN A 96 23.31 -60.28 38.53
CA ASN A 96 23.34 -61.55 37.77
C ASN A 96 21.90 -61.91 37.29
N GLY A 97 21.77 -62.76 36.24
CA GLY A 97 20.82 -63.89 36.27
C GLY A 97 19.46 -63.85 35.54
N PHE A 98 19.46 -64.27 34.27
CA PHE A 98 18.46 -65.02 33.46
C PHE A 98 16.99 -65.20 33.90
N GLY A 99 16.06 -64.94 32.96
CA GLY A 99 14.83 -65.73 32.81
C GLY A 99 13.60 -65.07 32.17
N ALA A 100 13.39 -65.35 30.87
CA ALA A 100 12.11 -65.46 30.16
C ALA A 100 11.36 -64.23 29.59
N ALA A 101 10.90 -64.47 28.35
CA ALA A 101 9.79 -63.86 27.61
C ALA A 101 9.95 -62.43 27.07
N LEU A 102 10.15 -62.40 25.75
CA LEU A 102 10.07 -61.26 24.86
C LEU A 102 8.72 -60.51 25.00
N LYS A 103 8.67 -59.49 25.87
CA LYS A 103 7.67 -58.41 25.82
C LYS A 103 8.39 -57.14 25.37
N LEU A 104 8.16 -56.76 24.12
CA LEU A 104 8.58 -55.47 23.59
C LEU A 104 7.69 -54.37 24.21
N ASN A 105 7.95 -54.02 25.48
CA ASN A 105 7.44 -52.80 26.09
C ASN A 105 8.33 -51.64 25.64
N GLY A 106 8.04 -51.10 24.47
CA GLY A 106 8.58 -49.82 24.03
C GLY A 106 7.97 -48.69 24.85
N VAL A 107 8.53 -48.41 26.03
CA VAL A 107 8.34 -47.13 26.70
C VAL A 107 8.96 -46.07 25.79
N PRO A 108 8.19 -45.08 25.28
CA PRO A 108 8.80 -44.06 24.44
C PRO A 108 9.72 -43.25 25.33
N ASN A 109 11.00 -43.17 24.96
CA ASN A 109 11.92 -42.18 25.47
C ASN A 109 11.23 -40.81 25.32
N GLY A 110 10.71 -40.30 26.43
CA GLY A 110 10.08 -39.00 26.53
C GLY A 110 11.15 -37.94 26.38
N PHE A 111 11.58 -37.69 25.14
CA PHE A 111 12.06 -36.38 24.75
C PHE A 111 10.90 -35.42 25.01
N LYS A 112 10.82 -34.88 26.24
CA LYS A 112 10.15 -33.60 26.48
C LYS A 112 10.96 -32.59 25.68
N LYS A 113 10.57 -32.43 24.42
CA LYS A 113 10.97 -31.33 23.59
C LYS A 113 10.45 -30.09 24.32
N GLU A 114 11.29 -29.45 25.14
CA GLU A 114 10.93 -28.18 25.76
C GLU A 114 10.52 -27.25 24.63
N MET A 115 9.22 -26.94 24.60
CA MET A 115 8.68 -26.06 23.59
C MET A 115 9.22 -24.68 23.92
N ILE A 116 10.08 -24.17 23.04
CA ILE A 116 10.57 -22.79 23.12
C ILE A 116 9.34 -21.89 23.16
N LYS A 117 9.09 -21.28 24.32
CA LYS A 117 8.03 -20.29 24.51
C LYS A 117 8.51 -19.00 23.86
N ILE A 118 8.25 -18.87 22.56
CA ILE A 118 8.38 -17.59 21.87
C ILE A 118 7.16 -16.77 22.31
N PRO A 119 7.33 -15.63 23.01
CA PRO A 119 6.25 -14.68 23.20
C PRO A 119 5.87 -14.20 21.81
N MET A 120 4.79 -14.74 21.24
CA MET A 120 4.25 -14.17 20.02
C MET A 120 3.62 -12.84 20.44
N PRO A 121 4.01 -11.70 19.84
CA PRO A 121 3.15 -10.53 19.85
C PRO A 121 1.77 -11.02 19.44
N GLU A 122 0.73 -10.71 20.22
CA GLU A 122 -0.63 -11.11 19.87
C GLU A 122 -0.85 -10.79 18.39
N PRO A 123 -1.39 -11.73 17.57
CA PRO A 123 -1.69 -11.43 16.19
C PRO A 123 -2.63 -10.23 16.22
N GLU A 124 -2.16 -9.06 15.75
CA GLU A 124 -2.90 -7.80 15.78
C GLU A 124 -4.35 -8.06 15.40
N ARG A 125 -5.20 -8.06 16.43
CA ARG A 125 -6.64 -8.20 16.31
C ARG A 125 -7.04 -7.06 15.39
N SER A 126 -7.44 -7.39 14.15
CA SER A 126 -7.66 -6.48 13.01
C SER A 126 -7.65 -4.99 13.41
N GLN A 127 -6.50 -4.32 13.24
CA GLN A 127 -6.30 -2.91 13.66
C GLN A 127 -7.36 -1.95 13.10
N TYR A 128 -8.08 -2.36 12.05
CA TYR A 128 -9.20 -1.61 11.47
C TYR A 128 -10.47 -2.47 11.37
N PRO A 129 -11.62 -1.99 11.88
CA PRO A 129 -12.89 -2.70 11.75
C PRO A 129 -13.37 -2.70 10.28
N MET A 130 -13.97 -3.82 9.84
CA MET A 130 -14.58 -3.92 8.51
C MET A 130 -15.96 -3.26 8.50
N GLU A 131 -16.00 -1.96 8.21
CA GLU A 131 -17.21 -1.14 8.22
C GLU A 131 -17.89 -1.09 6.85
N TRP A 132 -18.53 -2.20 6.48
CA TRP A 132 -19.26 -2.31 5.21
C TRP A 132 -20.40 -1.29 5.08
N GLY A 133 -21.04 -0.88 6.19
CA GLY A 133 -22.08 0.15 6.17
C GLY A 133 -21.58 1.50 5.63
N LYS A 134 -20.38 1.95 6.07
CA LYS A 134 -19.76 3.17 5.53
C LYS A 134 -19.35 3.03 4.07
N THR A 135 -18.98 1.81 3.67
CA THR A 135 -18.61 1.51 2.29
C THR A 135 -19.84 1.56 1.38
N LEU A 136 -20.96 1.00 1.83
CA LEU A 136 -22.25 1.08 1.14
C LEU A 136 -22.71 2.54 0.99
N LEU A 137 -22.57 3.36 2.03
CA LEU A 137 -22.90 4.78 1.94
C LEU A 137 -22.04 5.52 0.91
N ALA A 138 -20.73 5.26 0.88
CA ALA A 138 -19.83 5.84 -0.13
C ALA A 138 -20.17 5.35 -1.55
N PHE A 139 -20.56 4.08 -1.69
CA PHE A 139 -21.03 3.53 -2.95
C PHE A 139 -22.32 4.20 -3.43
N ILE A 140 -23.31 4.38 -2.54
CA ILE A 140 -24.56 5.10 -2.85
C ILE A 140 -24.24 6.53 -3.28
N TYR A 141 -23.34 7.23 -2.58
CA TYR A 141 -22.89 8.57 -2.98
C TYR A 141 -22.29 8.59 -4.39
N ALA A 142 -21.38 7.66 -4.70
CA ALA A 142 -20.78 7.56 -6.03
C ALA A 142 -21.81 7.22 -7.11
N LEU A 143 -22.77 6.33 -6.82
CA LEU A 143 -23.85 5.96 -7.72
C LEU A 143 -24.77 7.16 -8.00
N LEU A 144 -25.16 7.92 -6.98
CA LEU A 144 -25.94 9.14 -7.14
C LEU A 144 -25.19 10.18 -7.98
N CYS A 145 -23.88 10.36 -7.76
CA CYS A 145 -23.06 11.26 -8.58
C CYS A 145 -22.96 10.77 -10.03
N PHE A 146 -22.88 9.46 -10.25
CA PHE A 146 -22.87 8.87 -11.59
C PHE A 146 -24.21 9.11 -12.31
N VAL A 147 -25.34 8.82 -11.66
CA VAL A 147 -26.67 9.12 -12.22
C VAL A 147 -26.80 10.61 -12.52
N PHE A 148 -26.40 11.48 -11.59
CA PHE A 148 -26.43 12.93 -11.79
C PHE A 148 -25.56 13.37 -12.97
N THR A 149 -24.41 12.72 -13.19
CA THR A 149 -23.56 12.94 -14.37
C THR A 149 -24.29 12.56 -15.65
N THR A 150 -24.95 11.40 -15.70
CA THR A 150 -25.72 10.97 -16.89
C THR A 150 -26.85 11.93 -17.23
N VAL A 151 -27.58 12.42 -16.22
CA VAL A 151 -28.62 13.44 -16.37
C VAL A 151 -28.02 14.74 -16.88
N THR A 152 -26.90 15.19 -16.30
CA THR A 152 -26.21 16.43 -16.70
C THR A 152 -25.74 16.37 -18.15
N ILE A 153 -25.17 15.24 -18.60
CA ILE A 153 -24.80 15.02 -20.00
C ILE A 153 -26.02 15.16 -20.92
N SER A 154 -27.16 14.57 -20.54
CA SER A 154 -28.41 14.71 -21.31
C SER A 154 -28.89 16.16 -21.38
N VAL A 155 -28.84 16.90 -20.27
CA VAL A 155 -29.22 18.32 -20.22
C VAL A 155 -28.28 19.18 -21.07
N VAL A 156 -26.97 18.97 -20.94
CA VAL A 156 -25.97 19.72 -21.70
C VAL A 156 -26.10 19.42 -23.20
N HIS A 157 -26.43 18.19 -23.57
CA HIS A 157 -26.68 17.82 -24.96
C HIS A 157 -27.81 18.62 -25.62
N GLU A 158 -28.88 18.92 -24.89
CA GLU A 158 -29.96 19.78 -25.39
C GLU A 158 -29.49 21.24 -25.54
N ARG A 159 -28.59 21.70 -24.67
CA ARG A 159 -28.06 23.08 -24.66
C ARG A 159 -26.99 23.33 -25.73
N VAL A 160 -26.22 22.31 -26.11
CA VAL A 160 -25.13 22.47 -27.09
C VAL A 160 -25.68 22.99 -28.42
N PRO A 161 -25.14 24.10 -28.95
CA PRO A 161 -25.59 24.64 -30.22
C PRO A 161 -25.21 23.71 -31.39
N PRO A 162 -25.95 23.77 -32.50
CA PRO A 162 -25.60 23.05 -33.72
C PRO A 162 -24.22 23.48 -34.24
N LYS A 163 -23.50 22.55 -34.88
CA LYS A 163 -22.12 22.78 -35.36
C LYS A 163 -22.05 23.82 -36.48
N GLU A 164 -23.15 24.00 -37.20
CA GLU A 164 -23.32 24.97 -38.26
C GLU A 164 -23.30 26.40 -37.71
N VAL A 165 -23.69 26.58 -36.44
CA VAL A 165 -23.71 27.88 -35.75
C VAL A 165 -22.40 28.15 -35.02
N GLN A 166 -21.82 27.12 -34.40
CA GLN A 166 -20.56 27.24 -33.66
C GLN A 166 -19.58 26.13 -34.09
N PRO A 167 -18.53 26.47 -34.86
CA PRO A 167 -17.52 25.51 -35.25
C PRO A 167 -16.63 25.07 -34.06
N PRO A 168 -15.87 23.98 -34.21
CA PRO A 168 -14.92 23.53 -33.20
C PRO A 168 -13.90 24.62 -32.84
N LEU A 169 -13.49 24.65 -31.57
CA LEU A 169 -12.44 25.55 -31.10
C LEU A 169 -11.06 25.10 -31.61
N PRO A 170 -10.12 26.03 -31.87
CA PRO A 170 -8.75 25.67 -32.22
C PRO A 170 -8.07 24.94 -31.04
N ASP A 171 -7.39 23.84 -31.34
CA ASP A 171 -6.68 23.03 -30.35
C ASP A 171 -5.29 22.67 -30.87
N ALA A 172 -4.26 22.98 -30.09
CA ALA A 172 -2.88 22.82 -30.49
C ALA A 172 -2.48 21.37 -30.82
N PHE A 173 -3.18 20.37 -30.27
CA PHE A 173 -2.94 18.98 -30.63
C PHE A 173 -3.59 18.62 -31.96
N PHE A 174 -4.83 19.08 -32.19
CA PHE A 174 -5.55 18.84 -33.44
C PHE A 174 -4.88 19.51 -34.64
N ASP A 175 -4.16 20.61 -34.42
CA ASP A 175 -3.36 21.26 -35.47
C ASP A 175 -2.12 20.45 -35.89
N ARG A 176 -1.70 19.47 -35.07
CA ARG A 176 -0.48 18.68 -35.28
C ARG A 176 -0.73 17.23 -35.68
N PHE A 177 -1.84 16.65 -35.22
CA PHE A 177 -2.17 15.27 -35.46
C PHE A 177 -3.52 15.17 -36.16
N ASP A 178 -3.57 14.31 -37.18
CA ASP A 178 -4.82 13.97 -37.84
C ASP A 178 -5.63 12.96 -37.03
N ARG A 179 -6.95 13.02 -37.22
CA ARG A 179 -7.90 12.16 -36.51
C ARG A 179 -7.71 10.68 -36.89
N VAL A 180 -7.61 9.84 -35.86
CA VAL A 180 -7.60 8.38 -35.97
C VAL A 180 -8.88 7.78 -35.39
N GLN A 181 -9.74 7.22 -36.25
CA GLN A 181 -11.10 6.81 -35.86
C GLN A 181 -11.14 5.63 -34.87
N TRP A 182 -10.19 4.70 -34.96
CA TRP A 182 -10.12 3.54 -34.06
C TRP A 182 -9.46 3.86 -32.71
N ALA A 183 -8.84 5.03 -32.56
CA ALA A 183 -8.10 5.37 -31.36
C ALA A 183 -9.00 5.41 -30.12
N PHE A 184 -10.23 5.93 -30.25
CA PHE A 184 -11.17 5.98 -29.14
C PHE A 184 -11.53 4.60 -28.60
N SER A 185 -11.79 3.63 -29.48
CA SER A 185 -12.07 2.25 -29.09
C SER A 185 -10.89 1.61 -28.35
N ILE A 186 -9.64 1.90 -28.75
CA ILE A 186 -8.46 1.43 -28.03
C ILE A 186 -8.37 2.06 -26.64
N CYS A 187 -8.69 3.36 -26.50
CA CYS A 187 -8.78 3.99 -25.18
C CYS A 187 -9.78 3.26 -24.27
N GLU A 188 -10.98 2.97 -24.76
CA GLU A 188 -12.01 2.27 -23.97
C GLU A 188 -11.58 0.86 -23.58
N ILE A 189 -10.95 0.12 -24.50
CA ILE A 189 -10.38 -1.21 -24.22
C ILE A 189 -9.30 -1.12 -23.14
N ASN A 190 -8.35 -0.19 -23.27
CA ASN A 190 -7.32 0.03 -22.26
C ASN A 190 -7.91 0.40 -20.90
N GLY A 191 -8.96 1.23 -20.89
CA GLY A 191 -9.72 1.59 -19.69
C GLY A 191 -10.36 0.37 -19.02
N MET A 192 -11.06 -0.47 -19.80
CA MET A 192 -11.67 -1.70 -19.30
C MET A 192 -10.62 -2.67 -18.74
N ILE A 193 -9.49 -2.85 -19.42
CA ILE A 193 -8.38 -3.68 -18.94
C ILE A 193 -7.85 -3.13 -17.62
N LEU A 194 -7.60 -1.82 -17.53
CA LEU A 194 -7.05 -1.18 -16.34
C LEU A 194 -8.00 -1.29 -15.13
N VAL A 195 -9.31 -1.06 -15.34
CA VAL A 195 -10.35 -1.26 -14.32
C VAL A 195 -10.45 -2.72 -13.91
N GLY A 196 -10.35 -3.67 -14.85
CA GLY A 196 -10.31 -5.10 -14.56
C GLY A 196 -9.11 -5.48 -13.70
N LEU A 197 -7.91 -4.99 -14.02
CA LEU A 197 -6.69 -5.20 -13.22
C LEU A 197 -6.84 -4.63 -11.81
N TRP A 198 -7.40 -3.42 -11.68
CA TRP A 198 -7.71 -2.83 -10.39
C TRP A 198 -8.70 -3.67 -9.59
N PHE A 199 -9.76 -4.17 -10.21
CA PHE A 199 -10.75 -5.01 -9.57
C PHE A 199 -10.14 -6.33 -9.06
N VAL A 200 -9.30 -6.99 -9.86
CA VAL A 200 -8.56 -8.18 -9.43
C VAL A 200 -7.65 -7.86 -8.25
N GLN A 201 -6.87 -6.77 -8.32
CA GLN A 201 -6.03 -6.33 -7.21
C GLN A 201 -6.86 -6.08 -5.95
N TRP A 202 -8.00 -5.41 -6.08
CA TRP A 202 -8.93 -5.14 -4.97
C TRP A 202 -9.45 -6.42 -4.31
N LEU A 203 -9.80 -7.44 -5.08
CA LEU A 203 -10.22 -8.75 -4.55
C LEU A 203 -9.13 -9.44 -3.72
N LEU A 204 -7.86 -9.13 -3.97
CA LEU A 204 -6.72 -9.69 -3.23
C LEU A 204 -6.33 -8.87 -1.99
N LEU A 205 -6.86 -7.66 -1.80
CA LEU A 205 -6.50 -6.81 -0.66
C LEU A 205 -7.18 -7.30 0.63
N LYS A 206 -6.48 -7.22 1.77
CA LYS A 206 -7.06 -7.57 3.09
C LYS A 206 -8.09 -6.54 3.55
N TYR A 207 -7.84 -5.25 3.33
CA TYR A 207 -8.66 -4.13 3.82
C TYR A 207 -9.61 -3.57 2.74
N LYS A 208 -10.35 -4.45 2.06
CA LYS A 208 -11.20 -4.14 0.89
C LYS A 208 -12.18 -2.99 1.14
N SER A 209 -12.88 -3.03 2.27
CA SER A 209 -13.91 -2.06 2.64
C SER A 209 -13.36 -0.62 2.73
N ILE A 210 -12.21 -0.43 3.38
CA ILE A 210 -11.58 0.90 3.52
C ILE A 210 -11.19 1.42 2.14
N ILE A 211 -10.52 0.60 1.34
CA ILE A 211 -10.00 0.99 0.02
C ILE A 211 -11.15 1.31 -0.94
N SER A 212 -12.22 0.48 -0.96
CA SER A 212 -13.43 0.75 -1.73
C SER A 212 -14.09 2.06 -1.35
N ARG A 213 -14.25 2.33 -0.05
CA ARG A 213 -14.85 3.58 0.44
C ARG A 213 -14.06 4.80 -0.02
N ARG A 214 -12.73 4.74 0.03
CA ARG A 214 -11.85 5.80 -0.48
C ARG A 214 -12.02 6.00 -1.99
N PHE A 215 -12.03 4.90 -2.74
CA PHE A 215 -12.25 4.91 -4.19
C PHE A 215 -13.59 5.56 -4.55
N PHE A 216 -14.69 5.11 -3.96
CA PHE A 216 -16.02 5.65 -4.23
C PHE A 216 -16.17 7.11 -3.81
N CYS A 217 -15.58 7.52 -2.68
CA CYS A 217 -15.60 8.93 -2.26
C CYS A 217 -14.90 9.82 -3.29
N ILE A 218 -13.69 9.44 -3.75
CA ILE A 218 -12.93 10.22 -4.73
C ILE A 218 -13.65 10.24 -6.08
N VAL A 219 -14.11 9.08 -6.58
CA VAL A 219 -14.87 8.99 -7.85
C VAL A 219 -16.10 9.89 -7.81
N GLY A 220 -16.91 9.80 -6.75
CA GLY A 220 -18.12 10.61 -6.61
C GLY A 220 -17.82 12.11 -6.60
N THR A 221 -16.78 12.54 -5.90
CA THR A 221 -16.37 13.96 -5.87
C THR A 221 -15.85 14.45 -7.23
N LEU A 222 -15.07 13.64 -7.96
CA LEU A 222 -14.61 13.99 -9.31
C LEU A 222 -15.77 14.12 -10.29
N TYR A 223 -16.76 13.23 -10.21
CA TYR A 223 -17.96 13.30 -11.05
C TYR A 223 -18.88 14.45 -10.67
N LEU A 224 -18.96 14.82 -9.39
CA LEU A 224 -19.69 16.02 -9.00
C LEU A 224 -19.06 17.30 -9.59
N TYR A 225 -17.73 17.42 -9.54
CA TYR A 225 -17.03 18.55 -10.17
C TYR A 225 -17.22 18.57 -11.70
N ARG A 226 -17.27 17.38 -12.33
CA ARG A 226 -17.61 17.23 -13.74
C ARG A 226 -19.01 17.78 -14.04
N CYS A 227 -20.02 17.43 -13.25
CA CYS A 227 -21.38 17.94 -13.46
C CYS A 227 -21.43 19.48 -13.41
N ILE A 228 -20.78 20.08 -12.42
CA ILE A 228 -20.76 21.54 -12.25
C ILE A 228 -20.07 22.21 -13.45
N THR A 229 -18.89 21.73 -13.84
CA THR A 229 -18.13 22.34 -14.94
C THR A 229 -18.83 22.21 -16.29
N MET A 230 -19.36 21.03 -16.61
CA MET A 230 -20.13 20.82 -17.85
C MET A 230 -21.41 21.64 -17.91
N TYR A 231 -22.11 21.80 -16.79
CA TYR A 231 -23.34 22.58 -16.74
C TYR A 231 -23.07 24.09 -16.87
N VAL A 232 -22.04 24.59 -16.19
CA VAL A 232 -21.69 26.02 -16.20
C VAL A 232 -21.11 26.45 -17.55
N THR A 233 -20.34 25.60 -18.22
CA THR A 233 -19.73 25.93 -19.50
C THR A 233 -19.86 24.77 -20.48
N THR A 234 -20.72 24.96 -21.48
CA THR A 234 -20.96 24.02 -22.56
C THR A 234 -20.06 24.37 -23.74
N LEU A 235 -19.05 23.54 -24.02
CA LEU A 235 -18.15 23.75 -25.15
C LEU A 235 -18.74 23.19 -26.47
N PRO A 236 -18.38 23.78 -27.63
CA PRO A 236 -18.80 23.28 -28.93
C PRO A 236 -18.13 21.93 -29.23
N VAL A 237 -18.72 21.16 -30.13
CA VAL A 237 -18.25 19.82 -30.50
C VAL A 237 -16.83 19.89 -31.09
N PRO A 238 -15.87 19.06 -30.66
CA PRO A 238 -14.46 19.15 -31.05
C PRO A 238 -14.18 18.73 -32.50
N GLY A 239 -15.16 18.15 -33.21
CA GLY A 239 -14.98 17.78 -34.61
C GLY A 239 -16.28 17.64 -35.39
N MET A 240 -16.18 17.87 -36.70
CA MET A 240 -17.31 17.73 -37.62
C MET A 240 -17.76 16.27 -37.79
N HIS A 241 -16.89 15.30 -37.48
CA HIS A 241 -17.17 13.86 -37.61
C HIS A 241 -18.27 13.31 -36.68
N PHE A 242 -18.57 14.01 -35.59
CA PHE A 242 -19.57 13.55 -34.63
C PHE A 242 -20.99 13.52 -35.21
N LYS A 243 -21.69 12.40 -35.07
CA LYS A 243 -23.14 12.32 -35.34
C LYS A 243 -23.89 12.39 -34.02
N CYS A 244 -24.28 13.60 -33.63
CA CYS A 244 -25.08 13.83 -32.41
C CYS A 244 -26.49 13.25 -32.61
N SER A 245 -27.05 12.62 -31.58
CA SER A 245 -28.45 12.16 -31.66
C SER A 245 -29.40 13.36 -31.73
N PRO A 246 -30.62 13.18 -32.27
CA PRO A 246 -31.60 14.26 -32.31
C PRO A 246 -31.92 14.79 -30.92
N LYS A 247 -32.19 16.10 -30.83
CA LYS A 247 -32.67 16.78 -29.64
C LYS A 247 -34.12 16.36 -29.36
N LEU A 248 -34.41 15.97 -28.12
CA LEU A 248 -35.75 15.53 -27.72
C LEU A 248 -36.45 16.68 -26.99
N PHE A 249 -37.14 17.56 -27.71
CA PHE A 249 -37.88 18.65 -27.05
C PHE A 249 -39.18 18.11 -26.43
N GLY A 250 -39.24 18.06 -25.09
CA GLY A 250 -40.50 17.83 -24.36
C GLY A 250 -40.95 16.38 -24.15
N ASP A 251 -40.27 15.37 -24.71
CA ASP A 251 -40.59 13.94 -24.49
C ASP A 251 -39.79 13.34 -23.32
N TRP A 252 -40.34 13.47 -22.11
CA TRP A 252 -39.71 12.98 -20.87
C TRP A 252 -39.46 11.47 -20.87
N GLU A 253 -40.33 10.68 -21.50
CA GLU A 253 -40.23 9.22 -21.50
C GLU A 253 -39.02 8.76 -22.33
N SER A 254 -38.83 9.37 -23.49
CA SER A 254 -37.68 9.08 -24.34
C SER A 254 -36.36 9.65 -23.80
N HIS A 255 -36.41 10.79 -23.09
CA HIS A 255 -35.27 11.28 -22.30
C HIS A 255 -34.83 10.27 -21.24
N LEU A 256 -35.77 9.77 -20.44
CA LEU A 256 -35.48 8.76 -19.42
C LEU A 256 -34.94 7.46 -20.01
N ARG A 257 -35.51 6.96 -21.11
CA ARG A 257 -34.97 5.78 -21.81
C ARG A 257 -33.52 5.98 -22.22
N ARG A 258 -33.16 7.18 -22.69
CA ARG A 258 -31.80 7.51 -23.13
C ARG A 258 -30.83 7.58 -21.94
N ILE A 259 -31.25 8.17 -20.82
CA ILE A 259 -30.49 8.19 -19.57
C ILE A 259 -30.27 6.75 -19.06
N MET A 260 -31.33 5.94 -19.03
CA MET A 260 -31.24 4.55 -18.59
C MET A 260 -30.31 3.71 -19.48
N LYS A 261 -30.35 3.91 -20.80
CA LYS A 261 -29.43 3.26 -21.74
C LYS A 261 -27.97 3.65 -21.47
N LEU A 262 -27.72 4.93 -21.17
CA LEU A 262 -26.37 5.43 -20.87
C LEU A 262 -25.86 4.91 -19.52
N ILE A 263 -26.73 4.83 -18.51
CA ILE A 263 -26.43 4.19 -17.22
C ILE A 263 -26.11 2.71 -17.42
N ALA A 264 -26.95 1.97 -18.17
CA ALA A 264 -26.76 0.55 -18.42
C ALA A 264 -25.47 0.26 -19.22
N GLY A 265 -25.10 1.17 -20.14
CA GLY A 265 -23.85 1.08 -20.89
C GLY A 265 -22.60 1.55 -20.14
N GLY A 266 -22.74 1.99 -18.89
CA GLY A 266 -21.62 2.46 -18.06
C GLY A 266 -20.93 3.73 -18.59
N GLY A 267 -21.57 4.45 -19.53
CA GLY A 267 -20.98 5.60 -20.21
C GLY A 267 -19.96 5.27 -21.31
N LEU A 268 -19.84 4.01 -21.74
CA LEU A 268 -18.94 3.60 -22.84
C LEU A 268 -19.60 3.76 -24.23
N SER A 269 -18.80 4.16 -25.22
CA SER A 269 -19.15 4.30 -26.64
C SER A 269 -19.28 2.95 -27.35
N ILE A 270 -18.45 1.95 -27.01
CA ILE A 270 -18.56 0.58 -27.54
C ILE A 270 -19.97 -0.02 -27.37
N THR A 271 -20.73 0.38 -26.35
CA THR A 271 -22.12 -0.09 -26.12
C THR A 271 -23.15 0.61 -27.03
N GLY A 272 -22.71 1.44 -27.98
CA GLY A 272 -23.57 2.12 -28.96
C GLY A 272 -24.49 3.18 -28.33
N SER A 273 -24.11 3.71 -27.16
CA SER A 273 -24.90 4.70 -26.40
C SER A 273 -24.30 6.11 -26.40
N HIS A 274 -23.10 6.31 -26.93
CA HIS A 274 -22.34 7.57 -26.79
C HIS A 274 -22.50 8.53 -27.97
N ASN A 275 -23.72 8.69 -28.47
CA ASN A 275 -24.07 9.73 -29.46
C ASN A 275 -24.61 11.00 -28.78
N MET A 276 -24.29 11.19 -27.51
CA MET A 276 -24.56 12.40 -26.73
C MET A 276 -23.42 13.37 -26.98
N CYS A 277 -23.74 14.61 -27.32
CA CYS A 277 -22.73 15.66 -27.54
C CYS A 277 -22.81 16.66 -26.39
N GLY A 278 -21.67 17.13 -25.89
CA GLY A 278 -21.62 18.19 -24.88
C GLY A 278 -20.75 17.93 -23.67
N ASP A 279 -20.13 16.76 -23.57
CA ASP A 279 -19.29 16.36 -22.45
C ASP A 279 -17.80 16.68 -22.68
N TYR A 280 -17.51 17.82 -23.31
CA TYR A 280 -16.17 18.20 -23.80
C TYR A 280 -15.34 19.07 -22.84
N LEU A 281 -15.81 19.24 -21.60
CA LEU A 281 -15.07 19.89 -20.52
C LEU A 281 -15.06 18.96 -19.31
N TYR A 282 -13.87 18.55 -18.88
CA TYR A 282 -13.60 17.55 -17.85
C TYR A 282 -13.93 16.08 -18.26
N SER A 283 -12.96 15.34 -18.79
CA SER A 283 -13.12 14.06 -19.49
C SER A 283 -13.22 12.90 -18.51
N GLY A 284 -14.36 12.20 -18.51
CA GLY A 284 -14.60 11.05 -17.63
C GLY A 284 -13.65 9.88 -17.90
N HIS A 285 -13.32 9.61 -19.17
CA HIS A 285 -12.38 8.57 -19.55
C HIS A 285 -10.99 8.84 -18.99
N THR A 286 -10.51 10.08 -19.10
CA THR A 286 -9.24 10.50 -18.52
C THR A 286 -9.25 10.36 -16.99
N VAL A 287 -10.34 10.78 -16.33
CA VAL A 287 -10.51 10.62 -14.87
C VAL A 287 -10.40 9.15 -14.46
N ILE A 288 -11.12 8.23 -15.13
CA ILE A 288 -11.07 6.81 -14.77
C ILE A 288 -9.70 6.20 -15.07
N LEU A 289 -9.10 6.47 -16.22
CA LEU A 289 -7.77 5.96 -16.59
C LEU A 289 -6.69 6.39 -15.58
N THR A 290 -6.69 7.66 -15.21
CA THR A 290 -5.69 8.22 -14.29
C THR A 290 -5.94 7.76 -12.86
N LEU A 291 -7.18 7.85 -12.37
CA LEU A 291 -7.53 7.45 -11.01
C LEU A 291 -7.27 5.97 -10.76
N THR A 292 -7.65 5.11 -11.70
CA THR A 292 -7.47 3.66 -11.58
C THR A 292 -5.99 3.31 -11.51
N TYR A 293 -5.15 3.92 -12.35
CA TYR A 293 -3.70 3.75 -12.28
C TYR A 293 -3.13 4.22 -10.93
N LEU A 294 -3.55 5.39 -10.42
CA LEU A 294 -3.08 5.90 -9.12
C LEU A 294 -3.44 4.96 -7.96
N PHE A 295 -4.66 4.43 -7.96
CA PHE A 295 -5.11 3.44 -6.98
C PHE A 295 -4.34 2.11 -7.09
N ILE A 296 -4.12 1.61 -8.31
CA ILE A 296 -3.27 0.44 -8.56
C ILE A 296 -1.90 0.66 -7.94
N LYS A 297 -1.23 1.77 -8.27
CA LYS A 297 0.12 2.10 -7.80
C LYS A 297 0.20 2.25 -6.28
N GLU A 298 -0.78 2.91 -5.66
CA GLU A 298 -0.78 3.18 -4.23
C GLU A 298 -0.96 1.91 -3.40
N TYR A 299 -1.89 1.04 -3.79
CA TYR A 299 -2.22 -0.14 -3.01
C TYR A 299 -1.42 -1.38 -3.42
N SER A 300 -0.62 -1.34 -4.51
CA SER A 300 0.22 -2.44 -5.00
C SER A 300 1.61 -2.51 -4.31
N PRO A 301 2.18 -3.70 -4.09
CA PRO A 301 3.51 -3.84 -3.49
C PRO A 301 4.59 -3.31 -4.44
N ARG A 302 5.58 -2.60 -3.87
CA ARG A 302 6.68 -1.97 -4.63
C ARG A 302 7.53 -2.96 -5.43
N ARG A 303 7.53 -4.25 -5.06
CA ARG A 303 8.24 -5.32 -5.78
C ARG A 303 7.69 -5.55 -7.20
N LEU A 304 6.43 -5.23 -7.46
CA LEU A 304 5.78 -5.39 -8.76
C LEU A 304 5.96 -4.16 -9.67
N TRP A 305 7.20 -3.67 -9.77
CA TRP A 305 7.54 -2.47 -10.55
C TRP A 305 7.14 -2.57 -12.03
N TRP A 306 7.31 -3.75 -12.66
CA TRP A 306 6.90 -4.01 -14.05
C TRP A 306 5.39 -3.85 -14.26
N TYR A 307 4.59 -4.27 -13.27
CA TYR A 307 3.14 -4.12 -13.30
C TYR A 307 2.73 -2.64 -13.21
N HIS A 308 3.44 -1.85 -12.40
CA HIS A 308 3.20 -0.40 -12.34
C HIS A 308 3.54 0.29 -13.66
N TRP A 309 4.65 -0.08 -14.29
CA TRP A 309 5.03 0.42 -15.61
C TRP A 309 4.01 0.04 -16.69
N LEU A 310 3.52 -1.21 -16.69
CA LEU A 310 2.48 -1.66 -17.60
C LEU A 310 1.19 -0.85 -17.43
N CYS A 311 0.69 -0.73 -16.19
CA CYS A 311 -0.53 0.04 -15.91
C CYS A 311 -0.36 1.54 -16.23
N TRP A 312 0.83 2.10 -16.00
CA TRP A 312 1.15 3.46 -16.38
C TRP A 312 1.11 3.64 -17.90
N ALA A 313 1.75 2.73 -18.64
CA ALA A 313 1.76 2.75 -20.10
C ALA A 313 0.34 2.64 -20.67
N LEU A 314 -0.49 1.73 -20.14
CA LEU A 314 -1.90 1.60 -20.54
C LEU A 314 -2.68 2.91 -20.31
N SER A 315 -2.48 3.57 -19.17
CA SER A 315 -3.12 4.85 -18.84
C SER A 315 -2.66 5.97 -19.79
N MET A 316 -1.36 6.09 -20.05
CA MET A 316 -0.79 7.10 -20.95
C MET A 316 -1.22 6.88 -22.41
N VAL A 317 -1.18 5.65 -22.90
CA VAL A 317 -1.65 5.29 -24.24
C VAL A 317 -3.15 5.58 -24.36
N GLY A 318 -3.95 5.23 -23.34
CA GLY A 318 -5.37 5.59 -23.30
C GLY A 318 -5.61 7.10 -23.43
N MET A 319 -4.92 7.93 -22.63
CA MET A 319 -5.04 9.39 -22.70
C MET A 319 -4.61 9.95 -24.06
N PHE A 320 -3.52 9.43 -24.64
CA PHE A 320 -3.06 9.85 -25.97
C PHE A 320 -4.06 9.45 -27.07
N CYS A 321 -4.64 8.26 -26.98
CA CYS A 321 -5.67 7.78 -27.90
C CYS A 321 -6.97 8.61 -27.82
N ILE A 322 -7.33 9.16 -26.65
CA ILE A 322 -8.45 10.11 -26.53
C ILE A 322 -8.21 11.34 -27.41
N LEU A 323 -6.99 11.91 -27.35
CA LEU A 323 -6.63 13.08 -28.14
C LEU A 323 -6.59 12.76 -29.63
N LEU A 324 -5.99 11.63 -30.02
CA LEU A 324 -5.94 11.18 -31.42
C LEU A 324 -7.31 10.91 -32.05
N ALA A 325 -8.31 10.54 -31.24
CA ALA A 325 -9.68 10.35 -31.74
C ALA A 325 -10.37 11.68 -32.10
N HIS A 326 -9.82 12.81 -31.63
CA HIS A 326 -10.42 14.15 -31.67
C HIS A 326 -11.79 14.19 -30.97
N ASP A 327 -11.95 13.34 -29.95
CA ASP A 327 -13.24 13.20 -29.27
C ASP A 327 -13.37 14.11 -28.03
N HIS A 328 -12.24 14.53 -27.47
CA HIS A 328 -12.14 15.52 -26.41
C HIS A 328 -11.04 16.52 -26.74
N TYR A 329 -11.22 17.79 -26.34
CA TYR A 329 -10.16 18.80 -26.46
C TYR A 329 -8.95 18.46 -25.59
N THR A 330 -7.77 18.97 -25.93
CA THR A 330 -6.55 18.79 -25.15
C THR A 330 -6.68 19.38 -23.75
N VAL A 331 -7.33 20.54 -23.63
CA VAL A 331 -7.62 21.16 -22.33
C VAL A 331 -8.44 20.22 -21.43
N ASP A 332 -9.31 19.42 -22.04
CA ASP A 332 -10.18 18.50 -21.33
C ASP A 332 -9.36 17.42 -20.60
N VAL A 333 -8.43 16.79 -21.33
CA VAL A 333 -7.52 15.77 -20.79
C VAL A 333 -6.57 16.36 -19.75
N VAL A 334 -6.02 17.55 -19.99
CA VAL A 334 -5.08 18.21 -19.07
C VAL A 334 -5.75 18.59 -17.75
N VAL A 335 -6.94 19.20 -17.81
CA VAL A 335 -7.70 19.61 -16.61
C VAL A 335 -8.16 18.39 -15.84
N ALA A 336 -8.65 17.34 -16.52
CA ALA A 336 -9.04 16.08 -15.88
C ALA A 336 -7.86 15.41 -15.16
N TYR A 337 -6.70 15.33 -15.80
CA TYR A 337 -5.46 14.82 -15.17
C TYR A 337 -5.07 15.67 -13.95
N TYR A 338 -5.14 17.00 -14.08
CA TYR A 338 -4.79 17.92 -13.00
C TYR A 338 -5.70 17.68 -11.79
N ILE A 339 -7.01 17.82 -11.93
CA ILE A 339 -7.94 17.74 -10.80
C ILE A 339 -7.92 16.34 -10.16
N THR A 340 -7.84 15.28 -10.98
CA THR A 340 -7.80 13.89 -10.48
C THR A 340 -6.57 13.62 -9.60
N THR A 341 -5.38 14.00 -10.07
CA THR A 341 -4.13 13.79 -9.31
C THR A 341 -4.11 14.60 -8.02
N ARG A 342 -4.54 15.87 -8.05
CA ARG A 342 -4.53 16.74 -6.86
C ARG A 342 -5.53 16.24 -5.82
N LEU A 343 -6.75 15.89 -6.24
CA LEU A 343 -7.74 15.35 -5.31
C LEU A 343 -7.27 14.02 -4.71
N PHE A 344 -6.67 13.14 -5.51
CA PHE A 344 -6.13 11.87 -5.03
C PHE A 344 -5.06 12.08 -3.96
N TRP A 345 -4.08 12.96 -4.19
CA TRP A 345 -3.02 13.22 -3.23
C TRP A 345 -3.53 13.95 -1.98
N TRP A 346 -4.39 14.97 -2.12
CA TRP A 346 -4.99 15.63 -0.96
C TRP A 346 -5.77 14.65 -0.09
N TYR A 347 -6.59 13.79 -0.70
CA TYR A 347 -7.35 12.78 0.01
C TYR A 347 -6.42 11.82 0.76
N HIS A 348 -5.40 11.26 0.11
CA HIS A 348 -4.50 10.29 0.73
C HIS A 348 -3.58 10.91 1.79
N THR A 349 -3.11 12.15 1.58
CA THR A 349 -2.33 12.88 2.59
C THR A 349 -3.15 13.10 3.87
N MET A 350 -4.41 13.54 3.74
CA MET A 350 -5.30 13.66 4.91
C MET A 350 -5.65 12.31 5.52
N ALA A 351 -5.82 11.26 4.70
CA ALA A 351 -6.16 9.92 5.19
C ALA A 351 -4.99 9.24 5.92
N ASN A 352 -3.75 9.59 5.58
CA ASN A 352 -2.56 8.97 6.16
C ASN A 352 -2.06 9.70 7.41
N GLN A 353 -2.26 11.02 7.50
CA GLN A 353 -1.80 11.81 8.64
C GLN A 353 -2.92 12.02 9.66
N GLN A 354 -2.74 11.55 10.91
CA GLN A 354 -3.77 11.64 11.95
C GLN A 354 -4.13 13.09 12.31
N VAL A 355 -3.13 13.97 12.41
CA VAL A 355 -3.30 15.39 12.73
C VAL A 355 -4.21 16.10 11.72
N LEU A 356 -4.21 15.67 10.45
CA LEU A 356 -5.03 16.27 9.40
C LEU A 356 -6.48 15.76 9.38
N LYS A 357 -6.82 14.75 10.19
CA LYS A 357 -8.20 14.24 10.36
C LYS A 357 -8.97 15.02 11.43
N GLU A 358 -8.24 15.70 12.31
CA GLU A 358 -8.82 16.56 13.33
C GLU A 358 -8.99 17.98 12.78
N ALA A 359 -10.17 18.54 13.02
CA ALA A 359 -10.48 19.90 12.60
C ALA A 359 -9.77 20.89 13.54
N SER A 360 -8.53 21.24 13.20
CA SER A 360 -7.76 22.28 13.89
C SER A 360 -7.80 23.60 13.10
N GLN A 361 -7.67 24.73 13.80
CA GLN A 361 -7.55 26.07 13.20
C GLN A 361 -6.34 26.17 12.25
N THR A 362 -5.31 25.35 12.45
CA THR A 362 -4.11 25.28 11.59
C THR A 362 -4.31 24.41 10.34
N ASN A 363 -5.39 23.63 10.27
CA ASN A 363 -5.64 22.71 9.16
C ASN A 363 -6.47 23.39 8.06
N LEU A 364 -5.79 23.99 7.07
CA LEU A 364 -6.45 24.63 5.92
C LEU A 364 -7.26 23.64 5.07
N LEU A 365 -6.86 22.37 5.02
CA LEU A 365 -7.59 21.34 4.27
C LEU A 365 -8.94 20.99 4.91
N ALA A 366 -9.14 21.31 6.19
CA ALA A 366 -10.42 21.16 6.87
C ALA A 366 -11.51 22.12 6.35
N ARG A 367 -11.14 23.16 5.59
CA ARG A 367 -12.06 24.14 5.00
C ARG A 367 -12.74 23.65 3.72
N VAL A 368 -12.27 22.54 3.15
CA VAL A 368 -12.84 22.00 1.91
C VAL A 368 -14.24 21.41 2.19
N TRP A 369 -15.21 21.66 1.31
CA TRP A 369 -16.61 21.30 1.53
C TRP A 369 -16.82 19.79 1.78
N TRP A 370 -16.03 18.93 1.13
CA TRP A 370 -16.10 17.47 1.29
C TRP A 370 -15.35 16.94 2.53
N TYR A 371 -14.76 17.80 3.35
CA TYR A 371 -14.02 17.41 4.56
C TYR A 371 -14.89 16.70 5.59
N LYS A 372 -16.14 17.15 5.79
CA LYS A 372 -17.07 16.51 6.75
C LYS A 372 -17.43 15.07 6.35
N PRO A 373 -17.86 14.80 5.09
CA PRO A 373 -17.98 13.43 4.58
C PRO A 373 -16.69 12.61 4.74
N PHE A 374 -15.54 13.19 4.41
CA PHE A 374 -14.24 12.54 4.56
C PHE A 374 -13.95 12.12 6.00
N GLN A 375 -14.16 13.01 6.97
CA GLN A 375 -13.93 12.74 8.38
C GLN A 375 -14.82 11.60 8.88
N TYR A 376 -16.08 11.52 8.44
CA TYR A 376 -16.98 10.42 8.78
C TYR A 376 -16.45 9.07 8.26
N PHE A 377 -16.01 9.05 7.00
CA PHE A 377 -15.47 7.84 6.38
C PHE A 377 -14.16 7.39 7.04
N GLU A 378 -13.25 8.31 7.35
CA GLU A 378 -11.91 7.97 7.86
C GLU A 378 -11.77 7.95 9.39
N LYS A 379 -12.85 8.22 10.16
CA LYS A 379 -12.84 8.29 11.63
C LYS A 379 -12.16 7.10 12.33
N ASN A 380 -12.39 5.89 11.84
CA ASN A 380 -11.94 4.64 12.47
C ASN A 380 -10.68 4.05 11.82
N VAL A 381 -10.03 4.81 10.93
CA VAL A 381 -8.78 4.41 10.28
C VAL A 381 -7.63 5.22 10.87
N GLN A 382 -6.83 4.61 11.72
CA GLN A 382 -5.63 5.22 12.28
C GLN A 382 -4.41 4.98 11.37
N GLY A 383 -3.95 6.02 10.66
CA GLY A 383 -2.70 5.98 9.88
C GLY A 383 -2.78 5.34 8.49
N ILE A 384 -1.62 4.93 7.97
CA ILE A 384 -1.45 4.35 6.62
C ILE A 384 -1.97 2.91 6.60
N VAL A 385 -2.86 2.59 5.65
CA VAL A 385 -3.39 1.24 5.48
C VAL A 385 -2.28 0.31 4.97
N PRO A 386 -1.95 -0.79 5.69
CA PRO A 386 -0.89 -1.69 5.27
C PRO A 386 -1.27 -2.44 4.00
N ARG A 387 -0.29 -2.63 3.10
CA ARG A 387 -0.42 -3.32 1.81
C ARG A 387 -0.42 -4.84 1.97
N SER A 388 -1.37 -5.34 2.76
CA SER A 388 -1.52 -6.76 3.08
C SER A 388 -2.49 -7.44 2.12
N TYR A 389 -2.06 -8.56 1.54
CA TYR A 389 -2.83 -9.34 0.57
C TYR A 389 -3.38 -10.60 1.21
N HIS A 390 -4.66 -10.91 0.94
CA HIS A 390 -5.27 -12.18 1.29
C HIS A 390 -5.79 -12.85 0.03
N TRP A 391 -5.29 -14.05 -0.25
CA TRP A 391 -5.73 -14.81 -1.41
C TRP A 391 -7.12 -15.42 -1.14
N PRO A 392 -8.16 -15.08 -1.93
CA PRO A 392 -9.56 -15.41 -1.61
C PRO A 392 -9.88 -16.91 -1.75
N LEU A 393 -9.09 -17.66 -2.52
CA LEU A 393 -9.27 -19.09 -2.73
C LEU A 393 -8.15 -19.83 -2.02
N ARG A 394 -8.33 -20.37 -0.81
CA ARG A 394 -7.29 -21.20 -0.15
C ARG A 394 -6.75 -22.26 -1.12
N CYS A 395 -5.65 -21.99 -1.82
CA CYS A 395 -4.97 -22.95 -2.68
C CYS A 395 -4.08 -23.76 -1.75
N PRO A 396 -4.40 -25.04 -1.47
CA PRO A 396 -3.61 -25.86 -0.56
C PRO A 396 -2.19 -26.11 -1.10
N ALA A 397 -1.99 -25.92 -2.41
CA ALA A 397 -0.75 -26.23 -3.10
C ALA A 397 0.41 -25.24 -2.81
N LEU A 398 0.13 -23.95 -2.54
CA LEU A 398 1.20 -22.97 -2.25
C LEU A 398 1.48 -22.79 -0.75
N ALA A 399 0.64 -23.35 0.14
CA ALA A 399 0.86 -23.34 1.59
C ALA A 399 1.80 -24.48 2.06
N ARG A 400 2.40 -25.24 1.12
CA ARG A 400 3.31 -26.36 1.41
C ARG A 400 4.78 -25.95 1.53
N GLY A 401 5.07 -24.65 1.62
CA GLY A 401 6.38 -24.14 2.02
C GLY A 401 6.47 -24.01 3.54
N ARG A 402 6.94 -25.07 4.22
CA ARG A 402 7.31 -25.12 5.66
C ARG A 402 6.42 -24.27 6.60
N GLN A 403 5.17 -24.66 6.80
CA GLN A 403 4.47 -24.26 8.04
C GLN A 403 5.03 -25.08 9.20
N VAL A 404 5.81 -24.44 10.07
CA VAL A 404 6.10 -24.96 11.40
C VAL A 404 4.77 -24.95 12.17
N LYS A 405 4.35 -26.12 12.68
CA LYS A 405 3.15 -26.23 13.52
C LYS A 405 3.43 -25.58 14.87
N TYR A 406 2.73 -24.50 15.18
CA TYR A 406 2.68 -23.92 16.52
C TYR A 406 1.34 -24.28 17.18
N SER A 407 1.39 -24.81 18.40
CA SER A 407 0.21 -25.12 19.20
C SER A 407 0.10 -24.08 20.31
N ARG A 408 -1.05 -23.43 20.46
CA ARG A 408 -1.32 -22.50 21.56
C ARG A 408 -1.50 -23.32 22.83
N LEU A 409 -0.63 -23.13 23.82
CA LEU A 409 -0.85 -23.62 25.18
C LEU A 409 -1.88 -22.70 25.83
N VAL A 410 -3.09 -23.19 26.05
CA VAL A 410 -4.04 -22.55 26.95
C VAL A 410 -3.61 -22.99 28.35
N SER A 411 -3.15 -22.05 29.17
CA SER A 411 -2.93 -22.29 30.58
C SER A 411 -4.30 -22.34 31.24
N ASP A 412 -4.78 -23.53 31.59
CA ASP A 412 -5.90 -23.65 32.51
C ASP A 412 -5.39 -23.25 33.90
N THR A 413 -5.75 -22.04 34.32
CA THR A 413 -5.64 -21.56 35.70
C THR A 413 -7.01 -21.21 36.22
#